data_AF-A0A084Y4S5-F1
#
_entry.id   AF-A0A084Y4S5-F1
#
_cell.length_a   1.000
_cell.length_b   1.000
_cell.length_c   1.000
_cell.angle_alpha   90.00
_cell.angle_beta   90.00
_cell.angle_gamma   90.00
#
_symmetry.space_group_name_H-M   'P 1'
#
loop_
_entity.id
_entity.type
_entity.pdbx_description
1 polymer ?
#
loop_
_entity_poly.entity_id
_entity_poly.type
_entity_poly.pdbx_seq_one_letter_code
_entity_poly.pdbx_strand_id
1 'polypeptide(L)'
;MINIVASLGQASDVPTRYQGIFIISLLCDIGLTAFLIYAAVLFFGKRRDAPGTIIAFMIVGIVAQGALFLVTTGADAGPVASVLGIVLAKQVLGALIWVPYFLVSKRVKRTFVMP
;
A
#
# COMPACT_ATOMS: atom_id res chain seq x y z
N MET A 1 -4.71 -0.10 3.26
CA MET A 1 -5.64 -0.07 2.12
C MET A 1 -6.89 0.61 2.61
N ILE A 2 -7.22 1.76 2.04
CA ILE A 2 -8.57 2.31 2.18
C ILE A 2 -9.49 1.30 1.47
N ASN A 3 -10.61 0.98 2.09
CA ASN A 3 -11.53 -0.01 1.56
C ASN A 3 -12.17 0.60 0.30
N ILE A 4 -11.87 0.08 -0.90
CA ILE A 4 -12.36 0.64 -2.17
C ILE A 4 -13.89 0.78 -2.15
N VAL A 5 -14.57 -0.14 -1.47
CA VAL A 5 -16.02 -0.10 -1.23
C VAL A 5 -16.42 1.10 -0.37
N ALA A 6 -15.65 1.43 0.66
CA ALA A 6 -15.89 2.60 1.50
C ALA A 6 -15.61 3.92 0.76
N SER A 7 -14.61 3.97 -0.13
CA SER A 7 -14.36 5.16 -0.95
C SER A 7 -15.47 5.39 -1.97
N LEU A 8 -15.99 4.33 -2.61
CA LEU A 8 -17.10 4.46 -3.56
C LEU A 8 -18.38 4.98 -2.91
N GLY A 9 -18.67 4.56 -1.67
CA GLY A 9 -19.81 5.05 -0.90
C GLY A 9 -19.70 6.49 -0.40
N GLN A 10 -18.50 7.08 -0.42
CA GLN A 10 -18.23 8.46 0.01
C GLN A 10 -18.10 9.44 -1.17
N ALA A 11 -18.12 8.94 -2.41
CA ALA A 11 -17.87 9.73 -3.61
C ALA A 11 -18.89 10.87 -3.83
N SER A 12 -20.10 10.75 -3.28
CA SER A 12 -21.14 11.80 -3.32
C SER A 12 -20.89 12.96 -2.36
N ASP A 13 -20.11 12.73 -1.29
CA ASP A 13 -20.02 13.65 -0.15
C ASP A 13 -18.68 14.42 -0.14
N VAL A 14 -17.80 14.19 -1.12
CA VAL A 14 -16.50 14.86 -1.21
C VAL A 14 -16.69 16.30 -1.71
N PRO A 15 -16.29 17.32 -0.92
CA PRO A 15 -16.34 18.71 -1.38
C PRO A 15 -15.52 18.91 -2.65
N THR A 16 -15.98 19.76 -3.58
CA THR A 16 -15.36 19.99 -4.90
C THR A 16 -13.85 20.28 -4.81
N ARG A 17 -13.41 20.95 -3.74
CA ARG A 17 -12.00 21.26 -3.46
C ARG A 17 -11.11 20.03 -3.28
N TYR A 18 -11.64 18.89 -2.83
CA TYR A 18 -10.88 17.66 -2.55
C TYR A 18 -11.07 16.55 -3.58
N GLN A 19 -11.89 16.78 -4.61
CA GLN A 19 -12.16 15.78 -5.67
C GLN A 19 -10.89 15.32 -6.38
N GLY A 20 -9.95 16.22 -6.67
CA GLY A 20 -8.67 15.86 -7.31
C GLY A 20 -7.82 14.92 -6.46
N ILE A 21 -7.70 15.21 -5.16
CA ILE A 21 -6.96 14.37 -4.21
C ILE A 21 -7.64 12.99 -4.08
N PHE A 22 -8.97 12.97 -4.06
CA PHE A 22 -9.75 11.74 -4.02
C PHE A 22 -9.52 10.87 -5.26
N ILE A 23 -9.59 11.44 -6.47
CA ILE A 23 -9.33 10.70 -7.72
C ILE A 23 -7.91 10.12 -7.73
N ILE A 24 -6.91 10.90 -7.33
CA ILE A 24 -5.52 10.43 -7.24
C ILE A 24 -5.41 9.28 -6.23
N SER A 25 -6.02 9.40 -5.05
CA SER A 25 -6.01 8.33 -4.05
C SER A 25 -6.64 7.03 -4.58
N LEU A 26 -7.76 7.13 -5.32
CA LEU A 26 -8.43 6.00 -5.93
C LEU A 26 -7.54 5.31 -6.97
N LEU A 27 -6.89 6.09 -7.84
CA LEU A 27 -5.95 5.57 -8.84
C LEU A 27 -4.76 4.87 -8.18
N CYS A 28 -4.21 5.44 -7.10
CA CYS A 28 -3.15 4.82 -6.33
C CYS A 28 -3.60 3.49 -5.70
N ASP A 29 -4.80 3.43 -5.12
CA ASP A 29 -5.32 2.21 -4.52
C ASP A 29 -5.60 1.12 -5.56
N ILE A 30 -6.11 1.48 -6.75
CA ILE A 30 -6.28 0.54 -7.87
C ILE A 30 -4.91 0.01 -8.33
N GLY A 31 -3.92 0.90 -8.52
CA GLY A 31 -2.57 0.52 -8.92
C GLY A 31 -1.88 -0.39 -7.90
N LEU A 32 -1.99 -0.08 -6.61
CA LEU A 32 -1.47 -0.92 -5.53
C LEU A 32 -2.19 -2.27 -5.47
N THR A 33 -3.49 -2.30 -5.71
CA THR A 33 -4.25 -3.56 -5.76
C THR A 33 -3.79 -4.44 -6.92
N ALA A 34 -3.60 -3.88 -8.11
CA ALA A 34 -3.04 -4.60 -9.25
C ALA A 34 -1.63 -5.12 -8.95
N PHE A 35 -0.78 -4.30 -8.30
CA PHE A 35 0.57 -4.71 -7.92
C PHE A 35 0.57 -5.82 -6.86
N LEU A 36 -0.37 -5.79 -5.92
CA LEU A 36 -0.58 -6.85 -4.94
C LEU A 36 -0.97 -8.17 -5.61
N ILE A 37 -1.87 -8.14 -6.60
CA ILE A 37 -2.26 -9.33 -7.37
C ILE A 37 -1.04 -9.88 -8.10
N TYR A 38 -0.24 -9.02 -8.74
CA TYR A 38 0.99 -9.43 -9.40
C TYR A 38 2.00 -10.08 -8.44
N ALA A 39 2.23 -9.46 -7.28
CA ALA A 39 3.10 -10.00 -6.24
C ALA A 39 2.58 -11.35 -5.70
N ALA A 40 1.26 -11.50 -5.55
CA ALA A 40 0.63 -12.75 -5.14
C ALA A 40 0.83 -13.86 -6.20
N VAL A 41 0.67 -13.56 -7.50
CA VAL A 41 0.93 -14.52 -8.58
C VAL A 41 2.39 -14.99 -8.56
N LEU A 42 3.35 -14.08 -8.37
CA LEU A 42 4.77 -14.43 -8.20
C LEU A 42 5.00 -15.34 -6.98
N PHE A 43 4.35 -15.01 -5.86
CA PHE A 43 4.46 -15.75 -4.60
C PHE A 43 3.91 -17.17 -4.71
N PHE A 44 2.70 -17.35 -5.26
CA PHE A 44 2.11 -18.66 -5.47
C PHE A 44 2.82 -19.45 -6.58
N GLY A 45 3.38 -18.75 -7.58
CA GLY A 45 4.22 -19.33 -8.61
C GLY A 45 5.63 -19.74 -8.15
N LYS A 46 5.95 -19.58 -6.85
CA LYS A 46 7.26 -19.91 -6.24
C LYS A 46 8.46 -19.32 -6.98
N ARG A 47 8.28 -18.18 -7.64
CA ARG A 47 9.35 -17.53 -8.42
C ARG A 47 10.39 -16.89 -7.50
N ARG A 48 11.67 -16.93 -7.90
CA ARG A 48 12.78 -16.37 -7.11
C ARG A 48 12.59 -14.88 -6.77
N ASP A 49 11.91 -14.15 -7.63
CA ASP A 49 11.69 -12.70 -7.51
C ASP A 49 10.52 -12.33 -6.58
N ALA A 50 9.72 -13.30 -6.13
CA ALA A 50 8.56 -13.06 -5.28
C ALA A 50 8.87 -12.30 -3.98
N PRO A 51 9.86 -12.71 -3.14
CA PRO A 51 10.17 -11.99 -1.92
C PRO A 51 10.62 -10.54 -2.19
N GLY A 52 11.41 -10.31 -3.24
CA GLY A 52 11.82 -8.96 -3.63
C GLY A 52 10.64 -8.10 -4.07
N THR A 53 9.70 -8.68 -4.82
CA THR A 53 8.51 -7.99 -5.30
C THR A 53 7.55 -7.63 -4.17
N ILE A 54 7.39 -8.49 -3.16
CA ILE A 54 6.56 -8.22 -1.98
C ILE A 54 7.17 -7.08 -1.15
N ILE A 55 8.49 -7.07 -0.97
CA ILE A 55 9.18 -5.96 -0.28
C ILE A 55 9.00 -4.66 -1.07
N ALA A 56 9.16 -4.69 -2.40
CA ALA A 56 8.93 -3.54 -3.27
C ALA A 56 7.49 -3.03 -3.16
N PHE A 57 6.49 -3.93 -3.13
CA PHE A 57 5.09 -3.56 -2.89
C PHE A 57 4.89 -2.83 -1.57
N MET A 58 5.49 -3.31 -0.47
CA MET A 58 5.39 -2.65 0.83
C MET A 58 6.01 -1.25 0.82
N ILE A 59 7.18 -1.10 0.20
CA ILE A 59 7.87 0.19 0.10
C ILE A 59 7.07 1.17 -0.76
N VAL A 60 6.62 0.75 -1.94
CA VAL A 60 5.79 1.57 -2.84
C VAL A 60 4.50 2.00 -2.16
N GLY A 61 3.86 1.10 -1.40
CA GLY A 61 2.67 1.41 -0.61
C GLY A 61 2.92 2.50 0.43
N ILE A 62 4.02 2.41 1.19
CA ILE A 62 4.41 3.41 2.19
C ILE A 62 4.70 4.76 1.52
N VAL A 63 5.44 4.77 0.40
CA VAL A 63 5.76 5.99 -0.33
C VAL A 63 4.51 6.66 -0.89
N ALA A 64 3.60 5.88 -1.50
CA ALA A 64 2.36 6.41 -2.06
C ALA A 64 1.46 7.01 -0.97
N GLN A 65 1.27 6.30 0.14
CA GLN A 65 0.47 6.80 1.27
C GLN A 65 1.15 7.99 1.97
N GLY A 66 2.48 8.01 2.04
CA GLY A 66 3.26 9.13 2.59
C GLY A 66 3.11 10.39 1.75
N ALA A 67 3.21 10.27 0.43
CA ALA A 67 2.97 11.37 -0.49
C ALA A 67 1.54 11.92 -0.35
N LEU A 68 0.54 11.04 -0.28
CA LEU A 68 -0.86 11.45 -0.10
C LEU A 68 -1.07 12.15 1.24
N PHE A 69 -0.48 11.64 2.32
CA PHE A 69 -0.52 12.26 3.65
C PHE A 69 0.07 13.67 3.64
N LEU A 70 1.24 13.87 3.00
CA LEU A 70 1.86 15.20 2.87
C LEU A 70 0.98 16.19 2.09
N VAL A 71 0.36 15.74 1.00
CA VAL A 71 -0.57 16.58 0.21
C VAL A 71 -1.82 16.94 1.03
N THR A 72 -2.39 15.99 1.77
CA THR A 72 -3.60 16.26 2.58
C THR A 72 -3.34 17.13 3.80
N THR A 73 -2.17 17.00 4.44
CA THR A 73 -1.76 17.85 5.57
C THR A 73 -1.48 19.28 5.11
N GLY A 74 -0.82 19.47 3.97
CA GLY A 74 -0.60 20.80 3.38
C GLY A 74 -1.86 21.49 2.86
N ALA A 75 -2.96 20.74 2.68
CA ALA A 75 -4.26 21.26 2.24
C ALA A 75 -5.24 21.57 3.40
N ASP A 76 -4.78 21.53 4.66
CA ASP A 76 -5.59 21.69 5.88
C ASP A 76 -6.78 20.71 5.98
N ALA A 77 -6.68 19.54 5.35
CA ALA A 77 -7.71 18.49 5.40
C ALA A 77 -7.58 17.64 6.69
N GLY A 78 -7.68 18.27 7.86
CA GLY A 78 -7.39 17.68 9.18
C GLY A 78 -8.01 16.29 9.44
N PRO A 79 -9.32 16.07 9.19
CA PRO A 79 -9.95 14.76 9.37
C PRO A 79 -9.42 13.68 8.42
N VAL A 80 -9.03 14.03 7.20
CA VAL A 80 -8.49 13.10 6.20
C VAL A 80 -7.04 12.74 6.53
N ALA A 81 -6.26 13.73 6.95
CA ALA A 81 -4.87 13.56 7.35
C ALA A 81 -4.74 12.57 8.52
N SER A 82 -5.59 12.66 9.55
CA SER A 82 -5.52 11.76 10.71
C SER A 82 -5.76 10.29 10.33
N VAL A 83 -6.73 10.03 9.45
CA VAL A 83 -7.03 8.68 8.93
C VAL A 83 -5.84 8.16 8.13
N LEU A 84 -5.28 8.97 7.22
CA LEU A 84 -4.12 8.58 6.42
C LEU A 84 -2.88 8.32 7.29
N GLY A 85 -2.68 9.10 8.36
CA GLY A 85 -1.60 8.89 9.32
C GLY A 85 -1.68 7.53 10.01
N ILE A 86 -2.88 7.11 10.44
CA ILE A 86 -3.10 5.77 11.03
C ILE A 86 -2.84 4.67 10.01
N VAL A 87 -3.29 4.85 8.77
CA VAL A 87 -3.05 3.86 7.69
C VAL A 87 -1.56 3.72 7.40
N LEU A 88 -0.85 4.83 7.31
CA LEU A 88 0.60 4.85 7.08
C LEU A 88 1.35 4.18 8.23
N ALA A 89 1.00 4.50 9.48
CA ALA A 89 1.60 3.86 10.66
C ALA A 89 1.43 2.33 10.63
N LYS A 90 0.22 1.85 10.30
CA LYS A 90 -0.05 0.40 10.15
C LYS A 90 0.77 -0.23 9.03
N GLN A 91 0.95 0.45 7.90
CA GLN A 91 1.77 -0.05 6.79
C GLN A 91 3.26 -0.13 7.16
N VAL A 92 3.79 0.89 7.83
CA VAL A 92 5.18 0.91 8.31
C VAL A 92 5.42 -0.21 9.31
N LEU A 93 4.53 -0.37 10.30
CA LEU A 93 4.61 -1.46 11.27
C LEU A 93 4.52 -2.83 10.60
N GLY A 94 3.63 -2.99 9.62
CA GLY A 94 3.55 -4.21 8.81
C GLY A 94 4.86 -4.49 8.09
N ALA A 95 5.42 -3.50 7.38
CA ALA A 95 6.67 -3.65 6.66
C ALA A 95 7.84 -3.99 7.60
N LEU A 96 7.90 -3.39 8.78
CA LEU A 96 8.91 -3.70 9.80
C LEU A 96 8.89 -5.17 10.25
N ILE A 97 7.74 -5.83 10.20
CA ILE A 97 7.62 -7.25 10.55
C ILE A 97 7.92 -8.13 9.33
N TRP A 98 7.33 -7.80 8.18
CA TRP A 98 7.36 -8.66 7.01
C TRP A 98 8.66 -8.55 6.21
N VAL A 99 9.24 -7.37 6.07
CA VAL A 99 10.51 -7.17 5.33
C VAL A 99 11.64 -8.04 5.92
N PRO A 100 11.93 -8.04 7.23
CA PRO A 100 12.97 -8.91 7.78
C PRO A 100 12.59 -10.39 7.66
N TYR A 101 11.31 -10.74 7.74
CA TYR A 101 10.86 -12.12 7.48
C TYR A 101 11.25 -12.58 6.06
N PHE A 102 10.95 -11.77 5.03
CA PHE A 102 11.28 -12.13 3.65
C PHE A 102 12.79 -12.14 3.35
N LEU A 103 13.59 -11.32 4.04
CA LEU A 103 15.05 -11.26 3.85
C LEU A 103 15.81 -12.37 4.59
N VAL A 104 15.42 -12.66 5.84
CA VAL A 104 16.20 -13.51 6.76
C VAL A 104 15.67 -14.94 6.82
N SER A 105 14.38 -15.17 6.61
CA SER A 105 13.76 -16.48 6.85
C SER A 105 14.37 -17.61 6.00
N LYS A 106 14.88 -18.63 6.70
CA LYS A 106 15.38 -19.87 6.08
C LYS A 106 14.31 -20.57 5.23
N ARG A 107 13.02 -20.44 5.60
CA ARG A 107 11.91 -21.02 4.84
C ARG A 107 11.72 -20.34 3.49
N VAL A 108 11.77 -19.01 3.46
CA VAL A 108 11.66 -18.24 2.21
C VAL A 108 12.81 -18.58 1.28
N LYS A 109 14.05 -18.64 1.80
CA LYS A 109 15.21 -19.06 1.02
C LYS A 109 15.07 -20.48 0.45
N ARG A 110 14.55 -21.43 1.23
CA ARG A 110 14.34 -22.82 0.80
C ARG A 110 13.22 -23.00 -0.23
N THR A 111 12.21 -22.13 -0.22
CA THR A 111 11.08 -22.23 -1.17
C THR A 111 11.34 -21.46 -2.46
N PHE A 112 12.06 -20.33 -2.40
CA PHE A 112 12.17 -19.39 -3.51
C PHE A 112 13.59 -19.23 -4.06
N VAL A 113 14.66 -19.49 -3.30
CA VAL A 113 16.04 -19.26 -3.75
C VAL A 113 16.72 -20.56 -4.17
N MET A 114 16.57 -21.62 -3.36
CA MET A 114 17.09 -22.96 -3.63
C MET A 114 15.95 -23.99 -3.56
N PRO A 115 15.07 -24.06 -4.57
CA PRO A 115 14.07 -25.13 -4.69
C PRO A 115 14.72 -26.49 -4.96
#